data_AF-A0A1J5WJM5-F1
#
_entry.id   AF-A0A1J5WJM5-F1
#
_cell.length_a   1.000
_cell.length_b   1.000
_cell.length_c   1.000
_cell.angle_alpha   90.00
_cell.angle_beta   90.00
_cell.angle_gamma   90.00
#
_symmetry.space_group_name_H-M   'P 1'
#
loop_
_entity.id
_entity.type
_entity.pdbx_description
1 polymer ?
#
loop_
_entity_poly.entity_id
_entity_poly.type
_entity_poly.pdbx_seq_one_letter_code
_entity_poly.pdbx_strand_id
1 'polypeptide(L)'
;MCLKNYAVSILPKVSYEGSEIELLILYAGKEEQVAEILAQEQPFCVGRVKNMELREYAVSILPKLRIHEDNTIEKFVLSVFSCHFSRILEGGDNSIELGRIRQGGFHVPEGIRRKLRYTLVDGEGKEMLEEERSSSQRGTLFD
;
A
#
# COMPACT_ATOMS: atom_id res chain seq x y z
N MET A 1 -5.53 -13.49 -8.26
CA MET A 1 -5.79 -12.54 -9.36
C MET A 1 -4.50 -11.83 -9.77
N CYS A 2 -4.14 -11.88 -11.06
CA CYS A 2 -2.98 -11.19 -11.62
C CYS A 2 -3.45 -10.31 -12.79
N LEU A 3 -3.25 -8.99 -12.71
CA LEU A 3 -3.61 -8.05 -13.77
C LEU A 3 -2.37 -7.31 -14.23
N LYS A 4 -2.23 -7.17 -15.56
CA LYS A 4 -1.09 -6.53 -16.20
C LYS A 4 -1.56 -5.53 -17.25
N ASN A 5 -0.84 -4.43 -17.40
CA ASN A 5 -1.09 -3.40 -18.41
C ASN A 5 -2.52 -2.84 -18.31
N TYR A 6 -3.23 -2.72 -19.43
CA TYR A 6 -4.61 -2.21 -19.48
C TYR A 6 -5.61 -3.04 -18.66
N ALA A 7 -5.29 -4.30 -18.31
CA ALA A 7 -6.15 -5.08 -17.42
C ALA A 7 -6.18 -4.51 -15.99
N VAL A 8 -5.30 -3.59 -15.62
CA VAL A 8 -5.37 -2.92 -14.31
C VAL A 8 -6.63 -2.05 -14.21
N SER A 9 -7.10 -1.44 -15.31
CA SER A 9 -8.25 -0.51 -15.31
C SER A 9 -9.61 -1.18 -15.07
N ILE A 10 -9.69 -2.52 -15.15
CA ILE A 10 -10.93 -3.24 -14.81
C ILE A 10 -11.12 -3.38 -13.30
N LEU A 11 -10.06 -3.19 -12.51
CA LEU A 11 -10.08 -3.49 -11.09
C LEU A 11 -11.13 -2.68 -10.30
N PRO A 12 -11.32 -1.37 -10.53
CA PRO A 12 -12.40 -0.63 -9.86
C PRO A 12 -13.82 -1.00 -10.35
N LYS A 13 -13.93 -1.66 -11.50
CA LYS A 13 -15.22 -2.00 -12.14
C LYS A 13 -15.78 -3.34 -11.66
N VAL A 14 -15.01 -4.10 -10.89
CA VAL A 14 -15.40 -5.40 -10.34
C VAL A 14 -15.67 -5.23 -8.86
N SER A 15 -16.85 -5.69 -8.39
CA SER A 15 -17.14 -5.71 -6.95
C SER A 15 -16.47 -6.92 -6.31
N TYR A 16 -15.61 -6.65 -5.33
CA TYR A 16 -14.98 -7.67 -4.48
C TYR A 16 -15.56 -7.65 -3.06
N GLU A 17 -16.71 -7.00 -2.84
CA GLU A 17 -17.36 -6.96 -1.53
C GLU A 17 -17.70 -8.38 -1.07
N GLY A 18 -17.02 -8.84 -0.01
CA GLY A 18 -17.14 -10.20 0.53
C GLY A 18 -16.24 -11.25 -0.11
N SER A 19 -15.43 -10.90 -1.12
CA SER A 19 -14.45 -11.81 -1.72
C SER A 19 -13.13 -11.83 -0.94
N GLU A 20 -12.51 -13.00 -0.87
CA GLU A 20 -11.16 -13.19 -0.33
C GLU A 20 -10.19 -13.49 -1.47
N ILE A 21 -9.25 -12.58 -1.69
CA ILE A 21 -8.24 -12.68 -2.72
C ILE A 21 -6.96 -13.21 -2.07
N GLU A 22 -6.60 -14.44 -2.41
CA GLU A 22 -5.35 -15.04 -1.91
C GLU A 22 -4.10 -14.30 -2.40
N LEU A 23 -4.14 -13.81 -3.64
CA LEU A 23 -3.02 -13.12 -4.29
C LEU A 23 -3.52 -12.05 -5.26
N LEU A 24 -3.12 -10.80 -5.04
CA LEU A 24 -3.35 -9.66 -5.93
C LEU A 24 -2.01 -9.17 -6.46
N ILE A 25 -1.74 -9.38 -7.76
CA ILE A 25 -0.54 -8.84 -8.42
C ILE A 25 -0.98 -7.83 -9.48
N LEU A 26 -0.51 -6.59 -9.37
CA LEU A 26 -0.76 -5.53 -10.35
C LEU A 26 0.56 -5.02 -10.92
N TYR A 27 0.63 -4.98 -12.25
CA TYR A 27 1.76 -4.42 -12.99
C TYR A 27 1.25 -3.43 -14.03
N ALA A 28 1.74 -2.20 -13.96
CA ALA A 28 1.51 -1.20 -14.98
C ALA A 28 2.84 -0.58 -15.40
N GLY A 29 3.29 -0.89 -16.61
CA GLY A 29 4.56 -0.37 -17.14
C GLY A 29 4.45 1.05 -17.67
N LYS A 30 3.23 1.59 -17.80
CA LYS A 30 3.00 2.97 -18.23
C LYS A 30 1.92 3.65 -17.41
N GLU A 31 2.01 4.96 -17.34
CA GLU A 31 1.08 5.81 -16.60
C GLU A 31 -0.35 5.74 -17.14
N GLU A 32 -0.53 5.68 -18.46
CA GLU A 32 -1.84 5.70 -19.09
C GLU A 32 -2.69 4.48 -18.71
N GLN A 33 -2.06 3.40 -18.26
CA GLN A 33 -2.72 2.17 -17.82
C GLN A 33 -3.42 2.32 -16.46
N VAL A 34 -3.00 3.30 -15.66
CA VAL A 34 -3.58 3.60 -14.33
C VAL A 34 -4.28 4.95 -14.28
N ALA A 35 -4.10 5.80 -15.31
CA ALA A 35 -4.69 7.13 -15.37
C ALA A 35 -6.21 7.14 -15.14
N GLU A 36 -6.94 6.18 -15.72
CA GLU A 36 -8.39 6.03 -15.49
C GLU A 36 -8.74 5.84 -14.01
N ILE A 37 -7.93 5.07 -13.28
CA ILE A 37 -8.14 4.78 -11.86
C ILE A 37 -7.80 6.00 -11.01
N LEU A 38 -6.68 6.66 -11.33
CA LEU A 38 -6.24 7.86 -10.61
C LEU A 38 -7.23 9.02 -10.78
N ALA A 39 -7.89 9.12 -11.94
CA ALA A 39 -8.91 10.11 -12.24
C ALA A 39 -10.24 9.85 -11.49
N GLN A 40 -10.46 8.67 -10.91
CA GLN A 40 -11.68 8.41 -10.13
C GLN A 40 -11.64 9.22 -8.83
N GLU A 41 -12.72 9.92 -8.50
CA GLU A 41 -12.81 10.67 -7.25
C GLU A 41 -12.83 9.73 -6.04
N GLN A 42 -13.62 8.66 -6.13
CA GLN A 42 -13.84 7.74 -5.04
C GLN A 42 -12.83 6.58 -5.07
N PRO A 43 -12.29 6.18 -3.92
CA PRO A 43 -11.51 4.96 -3.82
C PRO A 43 -12.39 3.71 -4.03
N PHE A 44 -11.80 2.63 -4.50
CA PHE A 44 -12.47 1.34 -4.73
C PHE A 44 -12.03 0.29 -3.70
N CYS A 45 -12.92 -0.67 -3.40
CA CYS A 45 -12.65 -1.74 -2.45
C CYS A 45 -12.23 -3.03 -3.17
N VAL A 46 -11.16 -3.68 -2.69
CA VAL A 46 -10.71 -4.99 -3.19
C VAL A 46 -11.04 -6.15 -2.25
N GLY A 47 -11.84 -5.90 -1.21
CA GLY A 47 -12.23 -6.90 -0.21
C GLY A 47 -11.06 -7.29 0.70
N ARG A 48 -10.97 -8.58 1.06
CA ARG A 48 -9.85 -9.14 1.84
C ARG A 48 -8.76 -9.61 0.90
N VAL A 49 -7.50 -9.30 1.21
CA VAL A 49 -6.34 -9.65 0.38
C VAL A 49 -5.25 -10.23 1.26
N LYS A 50 -4.89 -11.50 1.02
CA LYS A 50 -3.84 -12.20 1.77
C LYS A 50 -2.44 -11.78 1.32
N ASN A 51 -2.19 -11.73 0.01
CA ASN A 51 -0.91 -11.29 -0.56
C ASN A 51 -1.15 -10.22 -1.62
N MET A 52 -0.44 -9.09 -1.53
CA MET A 52 -0.55 -7.99 -2.47
C MET A 52 0.83 -7.56 -2.98
N GLU A 53 0.95 -7.45 -4.30
CA GLU A 53 2.16 -7.00 -4.98
C GLU A 53 1.81 -5.96 -6.05
N LEU A 54 2.39 -4.76 -5.91
CA LEU A 54 2.21 -3.67 -6.85
C LEU A 54 3.57 -3.30 -7.46
N ARG A 55 3.62 -3.24 -8.79
CA ARG A 55 4.85 -2.97 -9.54
C ARG A 55 4.69 -1.76 -10.47
N GLU A 56 5.75 -0.93 -10.52
CA GLU A 56 5.85 0.24 -11.37
C GLU A 56 4.71 1.24 -11.16
N TYR A 57 4.06 1.72 -12.22
CA TYR A 57 2.97 2.68 -12.13
C TYR A 57 1.76 2.14 -11.37
N ALA A 58 1.64 0.82 -11.17
CA ALA A 58 0.55 0.27 -10.36
C ALA A 58 0.63 0.73 -8.89
N VAL A 59 1.81 1.10 -8.39
CA VAL A 59 1.97 1.61 -7.03
C VAL A 59 1.25 2.96 -6.86
N SER A 60 1.11 3.75 -7.92
CA SER A 60 0.40 5.03 -7.88
C SER A 60 -1.08 4.91 -7.52
N ILE A 61 -1.70 3.73 -7.69
CA ILE A 61 -3.12 3.53 -7.38
C ILE A 61 -3.37 3.29 -5.89
N LEU A 62 -2.32 3.12 -5.07
CA LEU A 62 -2.45 2.87 -3.62
C LEU A 62 -3.41 3.83 -2.91
N PRO A 63 -3.36 5.16 -3.14
CA PRO A 63 -4.30 6.10 -2.51
C PRO A 63 -5.76 5.90 -2.90
N LYS A 64 -6.03 5.20 -4.01
CA LYS A 64 -7.37 4.88 -4.50
C LYS A 64 -7.86 3.51 -4.03
N LEU A 65 -7.01 2.72 -3.37
CA LEU A 65 -7.33 1.37 -2.96
C LEU A 65 -7.80 1.35 -1.49
N ARG A 66 -8.91 0.66 -1.24
CA ARG A 66 -9.38 0.29 0.10
C ARG A 66 -9.36 -1.21 0.28
N ILE A 67 -8.82 -1.64 1.41
CA ILE A 67 -8.83 -3.03 1.86
C ILE A 67 -9.84 -3.12 3.01
N HIS A 68 -10.47 -4.28 3.16
CA HIS A 68 -11.37 -4.52 4.28
C HIS A 68 -10.65 -4.32 5.63
N GLU A 69 -11.31 -3.70 6.60
CA GLU A 69 -10.72 -3.35 7.91
C GLU A 69 -10.22 -4.56 8.70
N ASP A 70 -10.98 -5.65 8.69
CA ASP A 70 -10.60 -6.93 9.32
C ASP A 70 -9.54 -7.74 8.54
N ASN A 71 -8.88 -7.16 7.53
CA ASN A 71 -7.89 -7.87 6.75
C ASN A 71 -6.51 -7.87 7.43
N THR A 72 -5.88 -9.03 7.48
CA THR A 72 -4.46 -9.17 7.84
C THR A 72 -3.68 -9.61 6.61
N ILE A 73 -2.89 -8.70 6.05
CA ILE A 73 -2.07 -8.98 4.86
C ILE A 73 -0.85 -9.80 5.30
N GLU A 74 -0.62 -10.95 4.67
CA GLU A 74 0.56 -11.77 4.91
C GLU A 74 1.79 -11.24 4.18
N LYS A 75 1.62 -10.77 2.94
CA LYS A 75 2.71 -10.15 2.16
C LYS A 75 2.23 -8.90 1.44
N PHE A 76 2.95 -7.81 1.64
CA PHE A 76 2.73 -6.53 0.98
C PHE A 76 4.03 -6.06 0.35
N VAL A 77 4.10 -6.10 -0.98
CA VAL A 77 5.32 -5.83 -1.74
C VAL A 77 5.09 -4.68 -2.70
N LEU A 78 5.91 -3.64 -2.60
CA LEU A 78 5.96 -2.53 -3.55
C LEU A 78 7.31 -2.52 -4.26
N SER A 79 7.28 -2.61 -5.59
CA SER A 79 8.47 -2.51 -6.43
C SER A 79 8.30 -1.35 -7.40
N VAL A 80 9.14 -0.32 -7.27
CA VAL A 80 9.06 0.91 -8.07
C VAL A 80 10.47 1.29 -8.50
N PHE A 81 10.68 1.59 -9.79
CA PHE A 81 11.91 2.25 -10.22
C PHE A 81 11.99 3.70 -9.71
N SER A 82 13.19 4.15 -9.36
CA SER A 82 13.46 5.45 -8.71
C SER A 82 12.84 6.68 -9.39
N CYS A 83 12.61 6.64 -10.70
CA CYS A 83 12.02 7.74 -11.48
C CYS A 83 10.50 7.90 -11.32
N HIS A 84 9.80 6.92 -10.75
CA HIS A 84 8.33 6.95 -10.60
C HIS A 84 7.87 7.38 -9.19
N PHE A 85 8.78 7.65 -8.27
CA PHE A 85 8.46 8.00 -6.87
C PHE A 85 7.77 9.36 -6.72
N SER A 86 8.06 10.34 -7.59
CA SER A 86 7.58 11.71 -7.44
C SER A 86 6.06 11.78 -7.29
N ARG A 87 5.31 11.05 -8.14
CA ARG A 87 3.85 11.03 -8.13
C ARG A 87 3.24 10.33 -6.92
N ILE A 88 3.83 9.22 -6.47
CA ILE A 88 3.34 8.51 -5.28
C ILE A 88 3.52 9.38 -4.02
N LEU A 89 4.48 10.29 -4.04
CA LEU A 89 4.82 11.17 -2.93
C LEU A 89 4.00 12.47 -2.88
N GLU A 90 3.15 12.77 -3.88
CA GLU A 90 2.35 14.00 -3.96
C GLU A 90 1.27 14.11 -2.87
N GLY A 91 0.94 13.01 -2.17
CA GLY A 91 0.01 13.00 -1.04
C GLY A 91 0.66 13.34 0.31
N GLY A 92 -0.17 13.65 1.33
CA GLY A 92 0.30 13.80 2.71
C GLY A 92 0.94 12.52 3.27
N ASP A 93 1.77 12.65 4.30
CA ASP A 93 2.25 11.48 5.04
C ASP A 93 1.06 10.81 5.75
N ASN A 94 1.15 9.50 5.99
CA ASN A 94 0.10 8.71 6.61
C ASN A 94 -1.27 8.91 5.93
N SER A 95 -1.34 8.98 4.60
CA SER A 95 -2.59 9.24 3.87
C SER A 95 -3.28 7.98 3.34
N ILE A 96 -2.60 6.83 3.36
CA ILE A 96 -3.07 5.57 2.79
C ILE A 96 -3.25 4.55 3.92
N GLU A 97 -4.47 4.02 4.09
CA GLU A 97 -4.79 3.02 5.11
C GLU A 97 -4.60 1.59 4.56
N LEU A 98 -3.76 0.78 5.21
CA LEU A 98 -3.54 -0.62 4.82
C LEU A 98 -3.97 -1.63 5.89
N GLY A 99 -4.29 -1.20 7.12
CA GLY A 99 -4.65 -2.09 8.22
C GLY A 99 -3.47 -2.92 8.73
N ARG A 100 -3.70 -4.21 8.99
CA ARG A 100 -2.72 -5.10 9.64
C ARG A 100 -1.85 -5.82 8.61
N ILE A 101 -0.54 -5.88 8.83
CA ILE A 101 0.41 -6.55 7.93
C ILE A 101 1.38 -7.41 8.73
N ARG A 102 1.62 -8.65 8.29
CA ARG A 102 2.65 -9.53 8.87
C ARG A 102 4.03 -8.93 8.63
N GLN A 103 4.80 -8.76 9.70
CA GLN A 103 6.15 -8.18 9.62
C GLN A 103 7.05 -8.90 8.60
N GLY A 104 6.99 -10.24 8.55
CA GLY A 104 7.80 -11.07 7.66
C GLY A 104 7.50 -10.90 6.16
N GLY A 105 6.40 -10.24 5.80
CA GLY A 105 6.02 -10.00 4.40
C GLY A 105 5.92 -8.53 4.01
N PHE A 106 6.39 -7.60 4.85
CA PHE A 106 6.31 -6.17 4.57
C PHE A 106 7.55 -5.66 3.83
N HIS A 107 7.45 -5.56 2.50
CA HIS A 107 8.53 -5.13 1.60
C HIS A 107 8.16 -3.85 0.88
N VAL A 108 8.35 -2.72 1.56
CA VAL A 108 8.06 -1.38 1.03
C VAL A 108 9.32 -0.51 1.06
N PRO A 109 9.65 0.20 -0.03
CA PRO A 109 10.73 1.19 -0.05
C PRO A 109 10.50 2.30 0.98
N GLU A 110 11.56 2.72 1.69
CA GLU A 110 11.47 3.67 2.82
C GLU A 110 10.75 4.99 2.48
N GLY A 111 10.97 5.51 1.28
CA GLY A 111 10.32 6.75 0.82
C GLY A 111 8.79 6.65 0.80
N ILE A 112 8.24 5.46 0.56
CA ILE A 112 6.78 5.22 0.52
C ILE A 112 6.25 4.86 1.91
N ARG A 113 7.06 4.24 2.80
CA ARG A 113 6.60 3.81 4.13
C ARG A 113 5.91 4.93 4.91
N ARG A 114 6.47 6.15 4.86
CA ARG A 114 5.89 7.32 5.55
C ARG A 114 4.51 7.77 5.02
N LYS A 115 4.09 7.28 3.85
CA LYS A 115 2.77 7.57 3.27
C LYS A 115 1.69 6.61 3.77
N LEU A 116 2.08 5.47 4.33
CA LEU A 116 1.19 4.38 4.69
C LEU A 116 0.90 4.42 6.19
N ARG A 117 -0.36 4.24 6.56
CA ARG A 117 -0.79 3.85 7.91
C ARG A 117 -1.04 2.36 7.91
N TYR A 118 -0.32 1.66 8.77
CA TYR A 118 -0.38 0.22 8.92
C TYR A 118 -0.02 -0.17 10.35
N THR A 119 -0.44 -1.36 10.76
CA THR A 119 -0.03 -2.00 12.02
C THR A 119 0.75 -3.25 11.67
N LEU A 120 2.00 -3.35 12.11
CA LEU A 120 2.77 -4.59 11.97
C LEU A 120 2.35 -5.59 13.04
N VAL A 121 2.11 -6.81 12.61
CA VAL A 121 1.81 -7.94 13.48
C VAL A 121 2.85 -9.04 13.31
N ASP A 122 3.09 -9.81 14.38
CA ASP A 122 3.98 -10.96 14.37
C ASP A 122 3.37 -12.16 13.60
N GLY A 123 3.93 -13.36 13.75
CA GLY A 123 3.42 -14.59 13.12
C GLY A 123 2.10 -15.11 13.72
N GLU A 124 1.76 -14.73 14.95
CA GLU A 124 0.54 -15.15 15.67
C GLU A 124 -0.60 -14.14 15.49
N GLY A 125 -0.26 -12.92 15.11
CA GLY A 125 -1.19 -11.84 14.79
C GLY A 125 -1.20 -10.78 15.87
N LYS A 126 -0.27 -10.84 16.83
CA LYS A 126 -0.13 -9.85 17.87
C LYS A 126 0.50 -8.59 17.30
N GLU A 127 -0.06 -7.45 17.64
CA GLU A 127 0.50 -6.15 17.29
C GLU A 127 1.88 -6.03 17.90
N MET A 128 2.85 -5.68 17.05
CA MET A 128 4.16 -5.32 17.53
C MET A 128 4.05 -3.90 18.08
N LEU A 129 4.45 -3.71 19.33
CA LEU A 129 4.74 -2.37 19.82
C LEU A 129 5.83 -1.84 18.89
N GLU A 130 5.51 -0.85 18.05
CA GLU A 130 6.56 0.01 17.55
C GLU A 130 7.21 0.56 18.82
N GLU A 131 8.46 0.13 19.10
CA GLU A 131 9.31 0.94 19.96
C GLU A 131 9.18 2.34 19.38
N GLU A 132 8.62 3.24 20.19
CA GLU A 132 8.52 4.63 19.82
C GLU A 132 9.85 5.02 19.20
N ARG A 133 9.79 5.73 18.08
CA ARG A 133 10.92 6.53 17.59
C ARG A 133 11.25 7.59 18.65
N SER A 134 11.81 7.15 19.76
CA SER A 134 12.34 7.94 20.85
C SER A 134 13.84 8.04 20.64
N SER A 135 14.31 9.29 20.76
CA SER A 135 15.68 9.83 20.63
C SER A 135 16.09 10.21 19.19
N SER A 136 16.51 11.43 18.86
CA SER A 136 16.78 12.67 19.62
C SER A 136 16.81 13.81 18.59
N GLN A 137 16.32 15.03 18.85
CA GLN A 137 17.02 16.00 19.68
C GLN A 137 16.05 16.86 20.49
N ARG A 138 16.02 16.58 21.80
CA ARG A 138 15.81 17.59 22.83
C ARG A 138 17.13 17.73 23.58
N GLY A 139 17.69 18.95 23.58
CA GLY A 139 18.71 19.38 24.54
C GLY A 139 20.13 19.47 24.01
N THR A 140 20.57 20.69 23.69
CA THR A 140 21.63 21.32 24.50
C THR A 140 21.23 22.76 24.76
N LEU A 141 20.86 23.03 26.01
CA LEU A 141 21.10 24.31 26.68
C LEU A 141 22.55 24.23 27.16
N PHE A 142 23.40 25.18 26.79
CA PHE A 142 24.50 25.67 27.63
C PHE A 142 24.87 27.10 27.22
N ASP A 143 24.75 27.97 28.23
CA ASP A 143 25.21 29.36 28.46
C ASP A 143 24.86 30.49 27.47
#